data_AF-A0A814QN19-F1
#
_entry.id   AF-A0A814QN19-F1
#
_cell.length_a   1.000
_cell.length_b   1.000
_cell.length_c   1.000
_cell.angle_alpha   90.00
_cell.angle_beta   90.00
_cell.angle_gamma   90.00
#
_symmetry.space_group_name_H-M   'P 1'
#
loop_
_entity.id
_entity.type
_entity.pdbx_description
1 polymer ?
#
loop_
_entity_poly.entity_id
_entity_poly.type
_entity_poly.pdbx_seq_one_letter_code
_entity_poly.pdbx_strand_id
1 'polypeptide(L)'
;MRRHACTLYFIALSLNNLLYSTTILVVGLLDDGYQIRIRIRSALSSKLVTYFGTVLSILSAAFLVLTSIDRWWMSLERRVFTNVRTAKQLIFVITISFSILFIISFIAADLYNSDIVGCRIQGSSAFVQANGWKKAERKMLKEHDLHFYPSAFVSISFSIFFLSAFFHHTVQAYGIFQFILFSCLAPFLMSLFGFMTILNIKRSCMVASGPRAARRIENQLVHMLLVQVGVQVLLNLPQCVVGLL
;
A
#
# COMPACT_ATOMS: atom_id res chain seq x y z
N MET A 1 -35.83 3.65 1.26
CA MET A 1 -34.60 4.36 1.67
C MET A 1 -33.82 4.80 0.43
N ARG A 2 -33.70 6.11 0.17
CA ARG A 2 -32.84 6.62 -0.91
C ARG A 2 -31.38 6.39 -0.52
N ARG A 3 -30.64 5.57 -1.28
CA ARG A 3 -29.22 5.32 -1.03
C ARG A 3 -28.43 6.55 -1.49
N HIS A 4 -27.79 7.25 -0.55
CA HIS A 4 -26.87 8.34 -0.87
C HIS A 4 -25.52 7.78 -1.33
N ALA A 5 -24.88 8.43 -2.30
CA ALA A 5 -23.54 8.06 -2.80
C ALA A 5 -22.50 7.98 -1.66
N CYS A 6 -22.52 8.97 -0.76
CA CYS A 6 -21.70 9.01 0.45
C CYS A 6 -21.78 7.72 1.29
N THR A 7 -22.98 7.16 1.48
CA THR A 7 -23.17 5.91 2.24
C THR A 7 -22.46 4.73 1.58
N LEU A 8 -22.34 4.70 0.24
CA LEU A 8 -21.64 3.62 -0.46
C LEU A 8 -20.13 3.68 -0.23
N TYR A 9 -19.53 4.87 -0.23
CA TYR A 9 -18.11 5.00 0.10
C TYR A 9 -17.82 4.54 1.54
N PHE A 10 -18.71 4.84 2.49
CA PHE A 10 -18.58 4.35 3.86
C PHE A 10 -18.72 2.84 4.00
N ILE A 11 -19.64 2.24 3.25
CA ILE A 11 -19.79 0.77 3.22
C ILE A 11 -18.52 0.14 2.64
N ALA A 12 -18.02 0.65 1.52
CA ALA A 12 -16.78 0.17 0.90
C ALA A 12 -15.57 0.31 1.85
N LEU A 13 -15.46 1.44 2.53
CA LEU A 13 -14.44 1.70 3.54
C LEU A 13 -14.53 0.73 4.72
N SER A 14 -15.74 0.49 5.23
CA SER A 14 -15.97 -0.44 6.34
C SER A 14 -15.63 -1.88 5.96
N LEU A 15 -16.00 -2.31 4.75
CA LEU A 15 -15.65 -3.62 4.22
C LEU A 15 -14.14 -3.77 4.03
N ASN A 16 -13.49 -2.75 3.48
CA ASN A 16 -12.03 -2.74 3.31
C ASN A 16 -11.30 -2.84 4.66
N ASN A 17 -11.74 -2.09 5.67
CA ASN A 17 -11.15 -2.13 7.00
C ASN A 17 -11.39 -3.47 7.71
N LEU A 18 -12.58 -4.08 7.50
CA LEU A 18 -12.87 -5.41 8.01
C LEU A 18 -11.95 -6.47 7.36
N LEU A 19 -11.76 -6.41 6.04
CA LEU A 19 -10.85 -7.31 5.33
C LEU A 19 -9.40 -7.13 5.81
N TYR A 20 -8.96 -5.89 5.96
CA TYR A 20 -7.61 -5.57 6.46
C TYR A 20 -7.40 -6.12 7.87
N SER A 21 -8.32 -5.79 8.80
CA SER A 21 -8.24 -6.25 10.19
C SER A 21 -8.29 -7.78 10.29
N THR A 22 -9.16 -8.43 9.52
CA THR A 22 -9.24 -9.90 9.48
C THR A 22 -7.93 -10.50 8.99
N THR A 23 -7.33 -9.93 7.93
CA THR A 23 -6.05 -10.42 7.39
C THR A 23 -4.93 -10.29 8.42
N ILE A 24 -4.79 -9.13 9.05
CA ILE A 24 -3.76 -8.90 10.08
C ILE A 24 -4.00 -9.78 11.31
N LEU A 25 -5.23 -9.91 11.78
CA LEU A 25 -5.59 -10.75 12.92
C LEU A 25 -5.26 -12.22 12.64
N VAL A 26 -5.65 -12.76 11.48
CA VAL A 26 -5.38 -14.15 11.11
C VAL A 26 -3.87 -14.40 11.02
N VAL A 27 -3.12 -13.48 10.40
CA VAL A 27 -1.66 -13.59 10.31
C VAL A 27 -1.01 -13.55 11.69
N GLY A 28 -1.41 -12.60 12.55
CA GLY A 28 -0.88 -12.47 13.91
C GLY A 28 -1.23 -13.66 14.80
N LEU A 29 -2.47 -14.14 14.75
CA LEU A 29 -2.91 -15.32 15.50
C LEU A 29 -2.11 -16.58 15.11
N LEU A 30 -1.82 -16.75 13.83
CA LEU A 30 -1.03 -17.88 13.35
C LEU A 30 0.45 -17.77 13.74
N ASP A 31 1.03 -16.57 13.68
CA ASP A 31 2.44 -16.33 14.01
C ASP A 31 2.69 -16.41 15.53
N ASP A 32 1.90 -15.67 16.33
CA ASP A 32 2.08 -15.56 17.79
C ASP A 32 1.36 -16.68 18.54
N GLY A 33 0.13 -17.00 18.14
CA GLY A 33 -0.72 -17.96 18.85
C GLY A 33 -0.36 -19.41 18.57
N TYR A 34 -0.06 -19.74 17.31
CA TYR A 34 0.24 -21.12 16.89
C TYR A 34 1.72 -21.37 16.58
N GLN A 35 2.58 -20.34 16.64
CA GLN A 35 3.99 -20.41 16.23
C GLN A 35 4.19 -20.88 14.78
N ILE A 36 3.13 -20.81 13.95
CA ILE A 36 3.19 -21.15 12.53
C ILE A 36 3.62 -19.90 11.79
N ARG A 37 4.93 -19.77 11.58
CA ARG A 37 5.52 -18.66 10.85
C ARG A 37 5.18 -18.73 9.36
N ILE A 38 3.99 -18.26 8.97
CA ILE A 38 3.47 -18.30 7.60
C ILE A 38 4.45 -17.68 6.61
N ARG A 39 5.11 -16.59 7.02
CA ARG A 39 6.10 -15.87 6.21
C ARG A 39 7.30 -16.74 5.83
N ILE A 40 7.72 -17.62 6.73
CA ILE A 40 8.86 -18.53 6.52
C ILE A 40 8.42 -19.77 5.75
N ARG A 41 7.20 -20.26 6.04
CA ARG A 41 6.70 -21.52 5.47
C ARG A 41 6.42 -21.44 3.97
N SER A 42 5.99 -20.27 3.47
CA SER A 42 5.64 -20.09 2.06
C SER A 42 5.98 -18.69 1.58
N ALA A 43 6.87 -18.62 0.57
CA ALA A 43 7.21 -17.36 -0.09
C ALA A 43 5.98 -16.69 -0.70
N LEU A 44 5.05 -17.47 -1.28
CA LEU A 44 3.79 -16.95 -1.83
C LEU A 44 2.92 -16.30 -0.75
N SER A 45 2.79 -16.94 0.41
CA SER A 45 1.98 -16.42 1.50
C SER A 45 2.58 -15.12 2.06
N SER A 46 3.91 -15.02 2.18
CA SER A 46 4.57 -13.77 2.56
C SER A 46 4.26 -12.64 1.59
N LYS A 47 4.35 -12.90 0.27
CA LYS A 47 4.06 -11.90 -0.77
C LYS A 47 2.62 -11.45 -0.75
N LEU A 48 1.67 -12.39 -0.60
CA LEU A 48 0.25 -12.08 -0.53
C LEU A 48 -0.08 -11.24 0.71
N VAL A 49 0.46 -11.58 1.88
CA VAL A 49 0.24 -10.80 3.11
C VAL A 49 0.75 -9.37 2.96
N THR A 50 1.96 -9.18 2.43
CA THR A 50 2.51 -7.85 2.17
C THR A 50 1.67 -7.10 1.14
N TYR A 51 1.30 -7.73 0.03
CA TYR A 51 0.49 -7.12 -1.03
C TYR A 51 -0.89 -6.68 -0.52
N PHE A 52 -1.64 -7.58 0.13
CA PHE A 52 -2.95 -7.25 0.68
C PHE A 52 -2.86 -6.20 1.78
N GLY A 53 -1.87 -6.29 2.67
CA GLY A 53 -1.65 -5.30 3.71
C GLY A 53 -1.46 -3.89 3.13
N THR A 54 -0.61 -3.75 2.12
CA THR A 54 -0.34 -2.47 1.44
C THR A 54 -1.56 -1.97 0.68
N VAL A 55 -2.18 -2.80 -0.17
CA VAL A 55 -3.34 -2.42 -0.99
C VAL A 55 -4.53 -1.99 -0.12
N LEU A 56 -4.88 -2.79 0.89
CA LEU A 56 -6.04 -2.51 1.73
C LEU A 56 -5.83 -1.27 2.60
N SER A 57 -4.63 -1.05 3.15
CA SER A 57 -4.31 0.18 3.89
C SER A 57 -4.52 1.42 3.02
N ILE A 58 -4.07 1.35 1.78
CA ILE A 58 -4.10 2.46 0.82
C ILE A 58 -5.51 2.75 0.31
N LEU A 59 -6.28 1.70 0.01
CA LEU A 59 -7.68 1.83 -0.38
C LEU A 59 -8.52 2.53 0.69
N SER A 60 -8.21 2.30 1.96
CA SER A 60 -8.86 2.98 3.09
C SER A 60 -8.71 4.50 2.99
N ALA A 61 -7.47 4.97 2.81
CA ALA A 61 -7.18 6.39 2.62
C ALA A 61 -7.85 6.97 1.36
N ALA A 62 -7.83 6.22 0.25
CA ALA A 62 -8.45 6.65 -1.00
C ALA A 62 -9.97 6.82 -0.87
N PHE A 63 -10.68 5.86 -0.27
CA PHE A 63 -12.13 5.95 -0.06
C PHE A 63 -12.52 7.10 0.86
N LEU A 64 -11.66 7.42 1.83
CA LEU A 64 -11.83 8.58 2.69
C LEU A 64 -11.69 9.90 1.94
N VAL A 65 -10.67 10.04 1.09
CA VAL A 65 -10.52 11.22 0.21
C VAL A 65 -11.73 11.37 -0.72
N LEU A 66 -12.21 10.27 -1.32
CA LEU A 66 -13.41 10.27 -2.15
C LEU A 66 -14.65 10.72 -1.40
N THR A 67 -14.80 10.27 -0.14
CA THR A 67 -15.93 10.66 0.71
C THR A 67 -15.91 12.16 1.00
N SER A 68 -14.73 12.73 1.26
CA SER A 68 -14.55 14.17 1.49
C SER A 68 -14.85 14.98 0.23
N ILE A 69 -14.39 14.50 -0.93
CA ILE A 69 -14.69 15.04 -2.26
C ILE A 69 -16.22 15.04 -2.47
N ASP A 70 -16.88 13.89 -2.39
CA ASP A 70 -18.33 13.76 -2.63
C ASP A 70 -19.16 14.74 -1.77
N ARG A 71 -18.77 14.91 -0.50
CA ARG A 71 -19.41 15.88 0.40
C ARG A 71 -19.18 17.32 -0.01
N TRP A 72 -17.95 17.68 -0.36
CA TRP A 72 -17.65 19.02 -0.83
C TRP A 72 -18.48 19.34 -2.08
N TRP A 73 -18.60 18.41 -3.02
CA TRP A 73 -19.47 18.56 -4.19
C TRP A 73 -20.95 18.71 -3.82
N MET A 74 -21.46 17.95 -2.85
CA MET A 74 -22.84 18.10 -2.36
C MET A 74 -23.12 19.51 -1.81
N SER A 75 -22.13 20.14 -1.18
CA SER A 75 -22.28 21.47 -0.60
C SER A 75 -22.38 22.60 -1.65
N LEU A 76 -21.96 22.35 -2.90
CA LEU A 76 -22.00 23.33 -3.99
C LEU A 76 -23.33 23.34 -4.75
N GLU A 77 -24.39 22.73 -4.21
CA GLU A 77 -25.73 22.59 -4.82
C GLU A 77 -25.80 21.92 -6.21
N ARG A 78 -24.65 21.54 -6.80
CA ARG A 78 -24.57 20.78 -8.05
C ARG A 78 -24.83 19.29 -7.79
N ARG A 79 -26.10 18.92 -7.67
CA ARG A 79 -26.57 17.53 -7.45
C ARG A 79 -26.31 16.57 -8.62
N VAL A 80 -25.81 17.04 -9.76
CA VAL A 80 -25.65 16.22 -10.97
C VAL A 80 -24.60 15.12 -10.78
N PHE A 81 -23.59 15.32 -9.93
CA PHE A 81 -22.50 14.36 -9.75
C PHE A 81 -22.72 13.31 -8.66
N THR A 82 -23.76 13.45 -7.81
CA THR A 82 -24.05 12.52 -6.71
C THR A 82 -24.90 11.32 -7.13
N ASN A 83 -24.62 10.78 -8.32
CA ASN A 83 -25.29 9.57 -8.77
C ASN A 83 -24.63 8.33 -8.15
N VAL A 84 -25.46 7.45 -7.57
CA VAL A 84 -25.05 6.14 -7.05
C VAL A 84 -24.29 5.32 -8.09
N ARG A 85 -24.67 5.41 -9.37
CA ARG A 85 -23.98 4.69 -10.46
C ARG A 85 -22.54 5.15 -10.62
N THR A 86 -22.32 6.47 -10.61
CA THR A 86 -20.98 7.07 -10.71
C THR A 86 -20.13 6.72 -9.50
N ALA A 87 -20.70 6.75 -8.29
CA ALA A 87 -19.97 6.35 -7.08
C ALA A 87 -19.50 4.88 -7.13
N LYS A 88 -20.36 3.96 -7.59
CA LYS A 88 -19.97 2.55 -7.79
C LYS A 88 -18.84 2.39 -8.80
N GLN A 89 -18.94 3.08 -9.94
CA GLN A 89 -17.91 3.06 -10.97
C GLN A 89 -16.59 3.61 -10.44
N LEU A 90 -16.63 4.70 -9.68
CA LEU A 90 -15.44 5.33 -9.10
C LEU A 90 -14.77 4.42 -8.07
N ILE A 91 -15.53 3.80 -7.17
CA ILE A 91 -15.01 2.80 -6.21
C ILE A 91 -14.33 1.66 -6.95
N PHE A 92 -14.97 1.11 -7.98
CA PHE A 92 -14.43 -0.01 -8.75
C PHE A 92 -13.15 0.36 -9.50
N VAL A 93 -13.15 1.50 -10.21
CA VAL A 93 -11.98 1.99 -10.96
C VAL A 93 -10.80 2.23 -10.03
N ILE A 94 -11.02 2.87 -8.88
CA ILE A 94 -9.97 3.14 -7.89
C ILE A 94 -9.45 1.85 -7.26
N THR A 95 -10.34 0.89 -6.96
CA THR A 95 -9.92 -0.40 -6.41
C THR A 95 -9.02 -1.14 -7.39
N ILE A 96 -9.41 -1.20 -8.66
CA ILE A 96 -8.61 -1.87 -9.72
C ILE A 96 -7.31 -1.12 -9.98
N SER A 97 -7.35 0.21 -10.13
CA SER A 97 -6.17 0.99 -10.46
C SER A 97 -5.10 0.88 -9.37
N PHE A 98 -5.45 0.98 -8.09
CA PHE A 98 -4.51 0.73 -7.00
C PHE A 98 -4.06 -0.73 -6.96
N SER A 99 -4.96 -1.70 -7.12
CA SER A 99 -4.56 -3.13 -7.14
C SER A 99 -3.52 -3.43 -8.22
N ILE A 100 -3.64 -2.83 -9.41
CA ILE A 100 -2.67 -2.92 -10.51
C ILE A 100 -1.38 -2.17 -10.16
N LEU A 101 -1.47 -0.96 -9.61
CA LEU A 101 -0.30 -0.16 -9.25
C LEU A 101 0.57 -0.86 -8.19
N PHE A 102 -0.04 -1.60 -7.26
CA PHE A 102 0.68 -2.35 -6.22
C PHE A 102 1.13 -3.75 -6.65
N ILE A 103 0.82 -4.20 -7.88
CA ILE A 103 1.42 -5.43 -8.42
C ILE A 103 2.95 -5.32 -8.44
N ILE A 104 3.48 -4.10 -8.63
CA ILE A 104 4.92 -3.83 -8.55
C ILE A 104 5.46 -4.15 -7.16
N SER A 105 4.71 -3.85 -6.09
CA SER A 105 5.11 -4.23 -4.72
C SER A 105 5.16 -5.75 -4.54
N PHE A 106 4.23 -6.48 -5.16
CA PHE A 106 4.23 -7.94 -5.14
C PHE A 106 5.48 -8.51 -5.83
N ILE A 107 5.87 -7.95 -6.98
CA ILE A 107 7.11 -8.35 -7.69
C ILE A 107 8.36 -7.93 -6.90
N ALA A 108 8.36 -6.73 -6.31
CA ALA A 108 9.49 -6.24 -5.52
C ALA A 108 9.74 -7.09 -4.27
N ALA A 109 8.69 -7.70 -3.69
CA ALA A 109 8.83 -8.61 -2.57
C ALA A 109 9.65 -9.88 -2.90
N ASP A 110 9.68 -10.31 -4.17
CA ASP A 110 10.53 -11.43 -4.63
C ASP A 110 12.01 -11.06 -4.56
N LEU A 111 12.32 -9.83 -4.96
CA LEU A 111 13.67 -9.30 -4.96
C LEU A 111 14.18 -9.15 -3.52
N TYR A 112 13.37 -8.59 -2.62
CA TYR A 112 13.78 -8.35 -1.23
C TYR A 112 13.97 -9.62 -0.39
N ASN A 113 13.12 -10.64 -0.60
CA ASN A 113 13.29 -11.93 0.08
C ASN A 113 14.60 -12.63 -0.34
N SER A 114 15.15 -12.29 -1.50
CA SER A 114 16.45 -12.81 -1.93
C SER A 114 17.61 -12.28 -1.09
N ASP A 115 17.44 -11.14 -0.41
CA ASP A 115 18.48 -10.54 0.44
C ASP A 115 18.33 -10.90 1.93
N ILE A 116 17.10 -11.12 2.42
CA ILE A 116 16.86 -11.49 3.84
C ILE A 116 16.71 -13.00 4.04
N VAL A 117 16.04 -13.69 3.11
CA VAL A 117 15.85 -15.16 3.14
C VAL A 117 16.91 -15.86 2.29
N GLY A 118 17.55 -15.15 1.36
CA GLY A 118 18.84 -15.55 0.83
C GLY A 118 19.91 -15.53 1.91
N CYS A 119 20.12 -16.71 2.47
CA CYS A 119 21.41 -17.14 2.98
C CYS A 119 21.88 -16.61 4.35
N ARG A 120 21.12 -16.96 5.39
CA ARG A 120 21.74 -17.69 6.53
C ARG A 120 21.85 -19.19 6.24
N ILE A 121 22.04 -19.54 4.97
CA ILE A 121 23.00 -20.55 4.56
C ILE A 121 24.30 -20.01 5.12
N GLN A 122 24.59 -20.41 6.35
CA GLN A 122 25.84 -20.23 7.06
C GLN A 122 26.95 -20.05 6.03
N GLY A 123 27.60 -18.88 5.98
CA GLY A 123 28.63 -18.57 4.98
C GLY A 123 29.72 -19.64 4.88
N SER A 124 29.79 -20.57 5.85
CA SER A 124 30.53 -21.83 5.77
C SER A 124 30.15 -22.71 4.58
N SER A 125 28.88 -22.88 4.22
CA SER A 125 28.47 -23.78 3.13
C SER A 125 28.55 -23.15 1.74
N ALA A 126 28.35 -21.82 1.62
CA ALA A 126 28.67 -21.10 0.40
C ALA A 126 30.20 -21.00 0.17
N PHE A 127 31.03 -20.88 1.21
CA PHE A 127 32.48 -21.04 1.08
C PHE A 127 32.89 -22.47 0.71
N VAL A 128 32.23 -23.49 1.27
CA VAL A 128 32.47 -24.90 0.89
C VAL A 128 32.07 -25.14 -0.57
N GLN A 129 30.97 -24.55 -1.04
CA GLN A 129 30.54 -24.68 -2.44
C GLN A 129 31.39 -23.83 -3.38
N ALA A 130 31.84 -22.62 -3.00
CA ALA A 130 32.77 -21.81 -3.79
C ALA A 130 34.17 -22.45 -3.87
N ASN A 131 34.63 -23.08 -2.78
CA ASN A 131 35.88 -23.86 -2.80
C ASN A 131 35.73 -25.16 -3.58
N GLY A 132 34.56 -25.81 -3.53
CA GLY A 132 34.21 -26.95 -4.37
C GLY A 132 34.15 -26.58 -5.85
N TRP A 133 33.58 -25.42 -6.17
CA TRP A 133 33.48 -24.93 -7.55
C TRP A 133 34.85 -24.54 -8.09
N LYS A 134 35.69 -23.84 -7.33
CA LYS A 134 37.11 -23.59 -7.68
C LYS A 134 37.93 -24.88 -7.83
N LYS A 135 37.51 -25.99 -7.20
CA LYS A 135 38.15 -27.31 -7.34
C LYS A 135 37.65 -28.05 -8.58
N ALA A 136 36.36 -27.96 -8.90
CA ALA A 136 35.76 -28.51 -10.12
C ALA A 136 36.20 -27.74 -11.37
N GLU A 137 36.26 -26.41 -11.30
CA GLU A 137 36.76 -25.51 -12.34
C GLU A 137 38.22 -25.81 -12.69
N ARG A 138 39.08 -25.99 -11.68
CA ARG A 138 40.47 -26.44 -11.89
C ARG A 138 40.58 -27.86 -12.45
N LYS A 139 39.56 -28.70 -12.29
CA LYS A 139 39.51 -30.05 -12.87
C LYS A 139 39.09 -29.99 -14.34
N MET A 140 38.06 -29.21 -14.67
CA MET A 140 37.60 -29.03 -16.05
C MET A 140 38.61 -28.27 -16.93
N LEU A 141 39.30 -27.26 -16.37
CA LEU A 141 40.38 -26.54 -17.07
C LEU A 141 41.59 -27.41 -17.42
N LYS A 142 41.73 -28.60 -16.80
CA LYS A 142 42.79 -29.55 -17.13
C LYS A 142 42.38 -30.59 -18.19
N GLU A 143 41.08 -30.76 -18.44
CA GLU A 143 40.56 -31.85 -19.29
C GLU A 143 40.05 -31.35 -20.65
N HIS A 144 39.78 -30.06 -20.79
CA HIS A 144 39.44 -29.45 -22.07
C HIS A 144 40.24 -28.16 -22.23
N ASP A 145 41.01 -28.04 -23.34
CA ASP A 145 41.57 -26.79 -23.87
C ASP A 145 40.44 -25.85 -24.35
N LEU A 146 39.47 -25.58 -23.48
CA LEU A 146 38.44 -24.61 -23.72
C LEU A 146 39.05 -23.23 -23.49
N HIS A 147 39.26 -22.50 -24.59
CA HIS A 147 39.55 -21.07 -24.54
C HIS A 147 38.43 -20.35 -23.78
N PHE A 148 38.67 -20.08 -22.49
CA PHE A 148 37.79 -19.29 -21.66
C PHE A 148 37.78 -17.87 -22.24
N TYR A 149 36.60 -17.35 -22.60
CA TYR A 149 36.42 -15.97 -23.05
C TYR A 149 36.06 -15.09 -21.84
N PRO A 150 37.04 -14.51 -21.13
CA PRO A 150 36.77 -13.71 -19.93
C PRO A 150 35.89 -12.48 -20.22
N SER A 151 35.84 -12.02 -21.47
CA SER A 151 35.02 -10.89 -21.89
C SER A 151 33.52 -11.13 -21.73
N ALA A 152 33.02 -12.35 -22.00
CA ALA A 152 31.61 -12.68 -21.86
C ALA A 152 31.19 -12.72 -20.38
N PHE A 153 32.04 -13.26 -19.51
CA PHE A 153 31.78 -13.35 -18.08
C PHE A 153 31.74 -11.96 -17.40
N VAL A 154 32.66 -11.06 -17.79
CA VAL A 154 32.69 -9.68 -17.29
C VAL A 154 31.45 -8.91 -17.75
N SER A 155 31.01 -9.10 -18.99
CA SER A 155 29.80 -8.44 -19.53
C SER A 155 28.54 -8.87 -18.79
N ILE A 156 28.34 -10.18 -18.56
CA ILE A 156 27.17 -10.69 -17.83
C ILE A 156 27.16 -10.17 -16.39
N SER A 157 28.31 -10.19 -15.72
CA SER A 157 28.44 -9.71 -14.33
C SER A 157 28.12 -8.22 -14.22
N PHE A 158 28.57 -7.41 -15.18
CA PHE A 158 28.30 -5.97 -15.23
C PHE A 158 26.81 -5.68 -15.47
N SER A 159 26.16 -6.41 -16.39
CA SER A 159 24.72 -6.26 -16.64
C SER A 159 23.87 -6.61 -15.42
N ILE A 160 24.22 -7.66 -14.68
CA ILE A 160 23.53 -8.05 -13.44
C ILE A 160 23.69 -6.95 -12.38
N PHE A 161 24.91 -6.41 -12.21
CA PHE A 161 25.17 -5.33 -11.28
C PHE A 161 24.34 -4.07 -11.60
N PHE A 162 24.35 -3.62 -12.85
CA PHE A 162 23.61 -2.45 -13.29
C PHE A 162 22.09 -2.62 -13.12
N LEU A 163 21.56 -3.80 -13.47
CA LEU A 163 20.16 -4.13 -13.28
C LEU A 163 19.77 -4.08 -11.80
N SER A 164 20.59 -4.66 -10.92
CA SER A 164 20.35 -4.66 -9.47
C SER A 164 20.34 -3.24 -8.88
N ALA A 165 21.29 -2.38 -9.27
CA ALA A 165 21.34 -0.98 -8.87
C ALA A 165 20.11 -0.20 -9.35
N PHE A 166 19.71 -0.39 -10.61
CA PHE A 166 18.51 0.25 -11.17
C PHE A 166 17.24 -0.15 -10.42
N PHE A 167 17.10 -1.45 -10.10
CA PHE A 167 15.96 -1.93 -9.32
C PHE A 167 15.94 -1.36 -7.91
N HIS A 168 17.10 -1.30 -7.24
CA HIS A 168 17.22 -0.75 -5.90
C HIS A 168 16.77 0.72 -5.85
N HIS A 169 17.23 1.56 -6.79
CA HIS A 169 16.78 2.95 -6.90
C HIS A 169 15.29 3.06 -7.22
N THR A 170 14.76 2.16 -8.05
CA THR A 170 13.32 2.15 -8.39
C THR A 170 12.46 1.81 -7.18
N VAL A 171 12.86 0.83 -6.36
CA VAL A 171 12.15 0.44 -5.13
C VAL A 171 12.18 1.57 -4.10
N GLN A 172 13.34 2.22 -3.91
CA GLN A 172 13.46 3.37 -3.01
C GLN A 172 12.59 4.55 -3.48
N ALA A 173 12.67 4.91 -4.76
CA ALA A 173 11.85 5.98 -5.34
C ALA A 173 10.35 5.68 -5.17
N TYR A 174 9.96 4.42 -5.36
CA TYR A 174 8.59 3.96 -5.17
C TYR A 174 8.16 4.03 -3.70
N GLY A 175 9.00 3.64 -2.75
CA GLY A 175 8.75 3.81 -1.31
C GLY A 175 8.56 5.27 -0.91
N ILE A 176 9.43 6.17 -1.39
CA ILE A 176 9.32 7.62 -1.18
C ILE A 176 8.02 8.16 -1.81
N PHE A 177 7.69 7.74 -3.03
CA PHE A 177 6.45 8.13 -3.69
C PHE A 177 5.21 7.70 -2.90
N GLN A 178 5.17 6.45 -2.42
CA GLN A 178 4.11 5.99 -1.53
C GLN A 178 4.04 6.85 -0.27
N PHE A 179 5.17 7.11 0.38
CA PHE A 179 5.24 7.94 1.58
C PHE A 179 4.64 9.34 1.32
N ILE A 180 5.03 10.02 0.25
CA ILE A 180 4.49 11.35 -0.09
C ILE A 180 2.98 11.27 -0.34
N LEU A 181 2.53 10.27 -1.09
CA LEU A 181 1.14 10.14 -1.47
C LEU A 181 0.24 9.84 -0.25
N PHE A 182 0.70 9.02 0.70
CA PHE A 182 -0.13 8.59 1.83
C PHE A 182 0.07 9.40 3.10
N SER A 183 1.31 9.75 3.44
CA SER A 183 1.62 10.49 4.66
C SER A 183 1.35 11.98 4.51
N CYS A 184 1.49 12.52 3.30
CA CYS A 184 1.35 13.95 3.05
C CYS A 184 0.08 14.26 2.25
N LEU A 185 -0.05 13.71 1.04
CA LEU A 185 -1.11 14.13 0.11
C LEU A 185 -2.51 13.74 0.58
N ALA A 186 -2.73 12.48 0.98
CA ALA A 186 -4.04 12.02 1.45
C ALA A 186 -4.56 12.84 2.66
N PRO A 187 -3.83 12.99 3.79
CA PRO A 187 -4.31 13.79 4.92
C PRO A 187 -4.42 15.27 4.58
N PHE A 188 -3.55 15.81 3.72
CA PHE A 188 -3.67 17.18 3.23
C PHE A 188 -4.98 17.39 2.46
N LEU A 189 -5.30 16.52 1.50
CA LEU A 189 -6.56 16.60 0.75
C LEU A 189 -7.76 16.42 1.65
N MET A 190 -7.73 15.47 2.58
CA MET A 190 -8.80 15.28 3.56
C MET A 190 -9.02 16.52 4.43
N SER A 191 -7.94 17.14 4.91
CA SER A 191 -7.99 18.38 5.69
C SER A 191 -8.55 19.54 4.88
N LEU A 192 -8.08 19.71 3.65
CA LEU A 192 -8.54 20.76 2.73
C LEU A 192 -10.03 20.61 2.42
N PHE A 193 -10.48 19.44 1.98
CA PHE A 193 -11.89 19.19 1.67
C PHE A 193 -12.77 19.21 2.92
N GLY A 194 -12.26 18.74 4.06
CA GLY A 194 -12.93 18.84 5.36
C GLY A 194 -13.16 20.30 5.75
N PHE A 195 -12.13 21.14 5.65
CA PHE A 195 -12.21 22.57 5.94
C PHE A 195 -13.18 23.30 5.01
N MET A 196 -13.09 23.04 3.69
CA MET A 196 -14.03 23.59 2.71
C MET A 196 -15.48 23.19 2.99
N THR A 197 -15.71 21.94 3.42
CA THR A 197 -17.04 21.47 3.82
C THR A 197 -17.56 22.25 5.02
N ILE A 198 -16.73 22.51 6.04
CA ILE A 198 -17.11 23.31 7.21
C ILE A 198 -17.45 24.75 6.82
N LEU A 199 -16.65 25.38 5.95
CA LEU A 199 -16.92 26.74 5.47
C LEU A 199 -18.25 26.82 4.73
N ASN A 200 -18.52 25.85 3.86
CA ASN A 200 -19.77 25.81 3.10
C ASN A 200 -20.98 25.58 4.03
N ILE A 201 -20.88 24.69 5.02
CA ILE A 201 -21.94 24.50 6.03
C ILE A 201 -22.19 25.80 6.80
N LYS A 202 -21.14 26.51 7.24
CA LYS A 202 -21.29 27.80 7.93
C LYS A 202 -22.01 28.83 7.05
N ARG A 203 -21.67 28.88 5.76
CA ARG A 203 -22.31 29.79 4.80
C ARG A 203 -23.79 29.43 4.58
N SER A 204 -24.12 28.16 4.37
CA SER A 204 -25.51 27.70 4.21
C SER A 204 -26.34 27.91 5.48
N CYS A 205 -25.73 27.83 6.66
CA CYS A 205 -26.40 28.08 7.94
C CYS A 205 -26.85 29.53 8.12
N MET A 206 -26.20 30.50 7.48
CA MET A 206 -26.61 31.90 7.51
C MET A 206 -27.82 32.17 6.61
N VAL A 207 -28.00 31.37 5.56
CA VAL A 207 -29.02 31.62 4.52
C VAL A 207 -30.32 30.85 4.78
N ALA A 208 -30.27 29.67 5.43
CA ALA A 208 -31.44 28.80 5.53
C ALA A 208 -31.80 28.43 6.98
N SER A 209 -33.04 28.75 7.39
CA SER A 209 -33.70 28.27 8.61
C SER A 209 -34.12 26.79 8.48
N GLY A 210 -33.19 25.91 8.12
CA GLY A 210 -33.46 24.48 7.94
C GLY A 210 -33.78 23.76 9.27
N PRO A 211 -34.41 22.57 9.20
CA PRO A 211 -34.77 21.79 10.37
C PRO A 211 -33.54 21.38 11.20
N ARG A 212 -33.58 21.64 12.52
CA ARG A 212 -32.49 21.39 13.49
C ARG A 212 -31.94 19.96 13.49
N ALA A 213 -32.73 18.97 13.07
CA ALA A 213 -32.34 17.57 13.04
C ALA A 213 -31.24 17.28 12.01
N ALA A 214 -31.29 17.88 10.82
CA ALA A 214 -30.27 17.70 9.77
C ALA A 214 -28.90 18.19 10.25
N ARG A 215 -28.87 19.33 10.94
CA ARG A 215 -27.64 19.95 11.46
C ARG A 215 -26.92 19.08 12.50
N ARG A 216 -27.65 18.33 13.33
CA ARG A 216 -27.04 17.40 14.31
C ARG A 216 -26.32 16.24 13.63
N ILE A 217 -26.95 15.65 12.61
CA ILE A 217 -26.37 14.53 11.86
C ILE A 217 -25.10 14.99 11.14
N GLU A 218 -25.13 16.18 10.51
CA GLU A 218 -23.96 16.74 9.85
C GLU A 218 -22.80 17.00 10.82
N ASN A 219 -23.07 17.60 11.99
CA ASN A 219 -22.02 17.83 13.00
C ASN A 219 -21.42 16.52 13.54
N GLN A 220 -22.26 15.51 13.83
CA GLN A 220 -21.77 14.19 14.25
C GLN A 220 -20.88 13.56 13.19
N LEU A 221 -21.26 13.71 11.92
CA LEU A 221 -20.56 13.15 10.79
C LEU A 221 -19.22 13.86 10.51
N VAL A 222 -19.13 15.18 10.77
CA VAL A 222 -17.87 15.93 10.72
C VAL A 222 -16.94 15.50 11.86
N HIS A 223 -17.47 15.36 13.07
CA HIS A 223 -16.69 14.85 14.21
C HIS A 223 -16.15 13.44 13.95
N MET A 224 -16.98 12.55 13.41
CA MET A 224 -16.55 11.20 13.04
C MET A 224 -15.40 11.25 12.03
N LEU A 225 -15.47 12.12 11.01
CA LEU A 225 -14.45 12.22 9.97
C LEU A 225 -13.15 12.83 10.53
N LEU A 226 -13.23 13.84 11.40
CA LEU A 226 -12.06 14.41 12.08
C LEU A 226 -11.36 13.41 12.99
N VAL A 227 -12.13 12.66 13.80
CA VAL A 227 -11.58 11.59 14.64
C VAL A 227 -10.93 10.52 13.78
N GLN A 228 -11.58 10.13 12.69
CA GLN A 228 -11.03 9.13 11.78
C GLN A 228 -9.72 9.58 11.12
N VAL A 229 -9.64 10.82 10.64
CA VAL A 229 -8.39 11.40 10.10
C VAL A 229 -7.31 11.47 11.17
N GLY A 230 -7.66 11.94 12.37
CA GLY A 230 -6.73 12.05 13.49
C GLY A 230 -6.14 10.70 13.88
N VAL A 231 -6.99 9.68 14.02
CA VAL A 231 -6.57 8.30 14.31
C VAL A 231 -5.70 7.76 13.18
N GLN A 232 -6.07 7.99 11.91
CA GLN A 232 -5.30 7.50 10.78
C GLN A 232 -3.91 8.14 10.70
N VAL A 233 -3.80 9.45 10.90
CA VAL A 233 -2.51 10.14 10.96
C VAL A 233 -1.69 9.62 12.15
N LEU A 234 -2.30 9.53 13.33
CA LEU A 234 -1.63 9.09 14.55
C LEU A 234 -1.09 7.66 14.46
N LEU A 235 -1.85 6.74 13.84
CA LEU A 235 -1.46 5.33 13.71
C LEU A 235 -0.54 5.06 12.52
N ASN A 236 -0.69 5.78 11.42
CA ASN A 236 0.15 5.56 10.24
C ASN A 236 1.50 6.26 10.32
N LEU A 237 1.59 7.42 10.98
CA LEU A 237 2.83 8.19 11.04
C LEU A 237 4.00 7.41 11.65
N PRO A 238 3.85 6.66 12.77
CA PRO A 238 4.91 5.79 13.27
C PRO A 238 5.33 4.73 12.25
N GLN A 239 4.38 4.09 11.57
CA GLN A 239 4.70 3.08 10.55
C GLN A 239 5.49 3.66 9.38
N CYS A 240 5.14 4.88 8.96
CA CYS A 240 5.85 5.59 7.91
C CYS A 240 7.28 5.98 8.33
N VAL A 241 7.48 6.38 9.59
CA VAL A 241 8.81 6.68 10.13
C VAL A 241 9.66 5.41 10.22
N VAL A 242 9.10 4.30 10.71
CA VAL A 242 9.81 3.02 10.75
C VAL A 242 10.15 2.50 9.36
N GLY A 243 9.28 2.72 8.36
CA GLY A 243 9.56 2.32 6.97
C GLY A 243 10.63 3.16 6.26
N LEU A 244 11.01 4.31 6.83
CA LEU A 244 12.03 5.21 6.26
C LEU A 244 13.41 5.05 6.91
N LEU A 245 13.46 4.43 8.10
CA LEU A 245 14.68 4.10 8.84
C LEU A 245 15.24 2.74 8.40
#